data_AF-A0AAC9D1M6-F1
#
_entry.id   AF-A0AAC9D1M6-F1
#
_cell.length_a   1.000
_cell.length_b   1.000
_cell.length_c   1.000
_cell.angle_alpha   90.00
_cell.angle_beta   90.00
_cell.angle_gamma   90.00
#
_symmetry.space_group_name_H-M   'P 1'
#
loop_
_entity.id
_entity.type
_entity.pdbx_description
1 polymer ?
#
loop_
_entity_poly.entity_id
_entity_poly.type
_entity_poly.pdbx_seq_one_letter_code
_entity_poly.pdbx_strand_id
1 'polypeptide(L)' 'MKTQNTIKPAKKCYSHIGGKLGELLFETFADKKWIAKNEASDKHFYITELGEKEFAKLGIDLSKIKSEEV' A
#
# COMPACT_ATOMS: atom_id res chain seq x y z
N MET A 1 16.72 -29.30 20.82
CA MET A 1 16.32 -28.95 19.44
C MET A 1 15.67 -27.58 19.50
N LYS A 2 16.29 -26.53 18.93
CA LYS A 2 15.68 -25.19 18.90
C LYS A 2 14.66 -25.17 17.77
N THR A 3 13.38 -25.08 18.11
CA THR A 3 12.31 -24.80 17.13
C THR A 3 12.69 -23.50 16.44
N GLN A 4 13.06 -23.56 15.16
CA GLN A 4 13.28 -22.34 14.39
C GLN A 4 11.92 -21.71 14.17
N ASN A 5 11.51 -20.82 15.07
CA ASN A 5 10.34 -19.98 14.86
C ASN A 5 10.65 -19.05 13.68
N THR A 6 10.21 -19.45 12.49
CA THR A 6 10.33 -18.65 11.26
C THR A 6 9.27 -17.56 11.29
N ILE A 7 9.65 -16.39 11.79
CA ILE A 7 8.80 -15.20 11.81
C ILE A 7 9.01 -14.43 10.50
N LYS A 8 7.91 -14.09 9.79
CA LYS A 8 7.98 -13.19 8.64
C LYS A 8 8.19 -11.75 9.14
N PRO A 9 9.29 -11.07 8.81
CA PRO A 9 9.55 -9.74 9.34
C PRO A 9 8.65 -8.69 8.65
N ALA A 10 7.87 -7.96 9.44
CA ALA A 10 7.18 -6.75 9.00
C ALA A 10 7.98 -5.53 9.47
N LYS A 11 8.88 -5.03 8.63
CA LYS A 11 9.75 -3.90 8.97
C LYS A 11 9.05 -2.57 8.67
N LYS A 12 9.18 -1.62 9.60
CA LYS A 12 8.92 -0.21 9.31
C LYS A 12 10.21 0.41 8.81
N CYS A 13 10.15 1.12 7.70
CA CYS A 13 11.21 2.01 7.25
C CYS A 13 10.84 3.41 7.71
N TYR A 14 11.48 3.90 8.77
CA TYR A 14 11.12 5.15 9.44
C TYR A 14 9.62 5.17 9.83
N SER A 15 8.82 5.97 9.13
CA SER A 15 7.38 6.18 9.36
C SER A 15 6.46 5.40 8.42
N HIS A 16 6.99 4.56 7.51
CA HIS A 16 6.20 3.79 6.56
C HIS A 16 6.50 2.27 6.63
N ILE A 17 5.56 1.45 6.16
CA ILE A 17 5.82 0.03 5.93
C ILE A 17 6.80 -0.09 4.75
N GLY A 18 7.92 -0.78 4.97
CA GLY A 18 8.97 -0.93 3.97
C GLY A 18 9.44 -2.38 3.83
N GLY A 19 10.44 -2.57 2.96
CA GLY A 19 10.94 -3.91 2.62
C GLY A 19 9.93 -4.74 1.84
N LYS A 20 10.11 -6.08 1.84
CA LYS A 20 9.32 -6.99 0.98
C LYS A 20 7.82 -6.94 1.25
N LEU A 21 7.40 -6.66 2.48
CA LEU A 21 5.98 -6.52 2.81
C LEU A 21 5.36 -5.30 2.14
N GLY A 22 6.04 -4.14 2.17
CA GLY A 22 5.55 -2.93 1.51
C GLY A 22 5.47 -3.08 -0.01
N GLU A 23 6.48 -3.71 -0.61
CA GLU A 23 6.49 -4.02 -2.05
C GLU A 23 5.30 -4.92 -2.44
N LEU A 24 5.08 -6.02 -1.72
CA LEU A 24 3.97 -6.94 -2.02
C LEU A 24 2.59 -6.30 -1.82
N LEU A 25 2.44 -5.45 -0.80
CA LEU A 25 1.19 -4.69 -0.60
C LEU A 25 0.96 -3.74 -1.76
N PHE A 26 1.99 -3.01 -2.19
CA PHE A 26 1.91 -2.11 -3.32
C PHE A 26 1.53 -2.81 -4.62
N GLU A 27 2.19 -3.93 -4.96
CA GLU A 27 1.86 -4.74 -6.13
C GLU A 27 0.43 -5.26 -6.06
N THR A 28 -0.01 -5.72 -4.88
CA THR A 28 -1.37 -6.21 -4.67
C THR A 28 -2.40 -5.09 -4.85
N PHE A 29 -2.14 -3.89 -4.34
CA PHE A 29 -3.04 -2.75 -4.50
C PHE A 29 -3.12 -2.29 -5.96
N ALA A 30 -2.02 -2.34 -6.70
CA ALA A 30 -2.01 -2.04 -8.14
C ALA A 30 -2.79 -3.10 -8.94
N ASP A 31 -2.54 -4.40 -8.69
CA ASP A 31 -3.24 -5.51 -9.34
C ASP A 31 -4.76 -5.47 -9.08
N LYS A 32 -5.15 -5.19 -7.83
CA LYS A 32 -6.55 -5.00 -7.44
C LYS A 32 -7.17 -3.69 -7.93
N LYS A 33 -6.40 -2.85 -8.63
CA LYS A 33 -6.81 -1.51 -9.10
C LYS A 33 -7.26 -0.58 -7.98
N TRP A 34 -6.74 -0.77 -6.77
CA TRP A 34 -6.97 0.16 -5.64
C TRP A 34 -6.10 1.40 -5.78
N ILE A 35 -4.94 1.25 -6.40
CA ILE A 35 -4.10 2.35 -6.85
C ILE A 35 -3.88 2.26 -8.36
N ALA A 36 -3.78 3.39 -9.03
CA ALA A 36 -3.56 3.46 -10.47
C ALA A 36 -2.67 4.67 -10.84
N LYS A 37 -2.23 4.70 -12.10
CA LYS A 37 -1.56 5.83 -12.73
C LYS A 37 -2.47 6.40 -13.82
N ASN A 38 -2.36 7.69 -14.12
CA ASN A 38 -3.22 8.33 -15.11
C ASN A 38 -2.64 7.97 -16.48
N GLU A 39 -1.31 8.09 -16.59
CA GLU A 39 -0.53 7.65 -17.72
C GLU A 39 0.54 6.63 -17.31
N ALA A 40 0.93 5.75 -18.23
CA ALA A 40 1.95 4.73 -17.97
C ALA A 40 3.33 5.36 -17.62
N SER A 41 3.59 6.57 -18.10
CA SER A 41 4.77 7.40 -17.83
C SER A 41 4.78 8.04 -16.44
N ASP A 42 3.65 8.06 -15.74
CA ASP A 42 3.58 8.73 -14.44
C ASP A 42 4.44 8.00 -13.42
N LYS A 43 5.09 8.80 -12.57
CA LYS A 43 5.91 8.29 -11.46
C LYS A 43 5.07 8.06 -10.20
N HIS A 44 3.91 8.70 -10.11
CA HIS A 44 3.05 8.68 -8.94
C HIS A 44 1.82 7.81 -9.18
N PHE A 45 1.40 7.11 -8.14
CA PHE A 45 0.13 6.39 -8.12
C PHE A 45 -0.87 7.20 -7.29
N TYR A 46 -2.11 7.22 -7.72
CA TYR A 46 -3.23 7.74 -6.94
C TYR A 46 -4.14 6.60 -6.48
N ILE A 47 -4.92 6.87 -5.45
CA ILE A 47 -5.97 5.94 -4.98
C ILE A 47 -7.18 6.10 -5.89
N THR A 48 -7.69 4.99 -6.41
CA THR A 48 -8.91 4.98 -7.24
C THR A 48 -10.16 5.02 -6.36
N GLU A 49 -11.32 5.35 -6.92
CA GLU A 49 -12.61 5.27 -6.19
C GLU A 49 -12.89 3.87 -5.61
N LEU A 50 -12.40 2.82 -6.29
CA LEU A 50 -12.46 1.45 -5.77
C LEU A 50 -11.52 1.28 -4.57
N GLY A 51 -10.29 1.77 -4.70
CA GLY A 51 -9.32 1.77 -3.62
C GLY A 51 -9.84 2.46 -2.38
N GLU A 52 -10.49 3.61 -2.51
CA GLU A 52 -11.05 4.34 -1.38
C GLU A 52 -12.04 3.50 -0.57
N LYS A 53 -12.96 2.82 -1.27
CA LYS A 53 -13.97 1.95 -0.64
C LYS A 53 -13.32 0.74 0.04
N GLU A 54 -12.34 0.12 -0.62
CA GLU A 54 -11.70 -1.08 -0.09
C GLU A 54 -10.73 -0.78 1.05
N PHE A 55 -10.01 0.34 1.00
CA PHE A 55 -9.19 0.82 2.12
C PHE A 55 -10.05 1.18 3.33
N ALA A 56 -11.21 1.81 3.13
CA ALA A 56 -12.18 2.06 4.19
C ALA A 56 -12.67 0.73 4.82
N LYS A 57 -12.95 -0.30 4.00
CA LYS A 57 -13.31 -1.65 4.50
C LYS A 57 -12.19 -2.32 5.30
N LEU A 58 -10.94 -2.06 4.95
CA LEU A 58 -9.78 -2.50 5.75
C LEU A 58 -9.59 -1.70 7.04
N GLY A 59 -10.40 -0.66 7.29
CA GLY A 59 -10.28 0.22 8.45
C GLY A 59 -9.19 1.29 8.31
N ILE A 60 -8.74 1.56 7.08
CA ILE A 60 -7.77 2.62 6.79
C ILE A 60 -8.54 3.91 6.51
N ASP A 61 -8.33 4.91 7.37
CA ASP A 61 -8.91 6.24 7.21
C ASP A 61 -8.07 7.08 6.25
N LEU A 62 -8.58 7.22 5.02
CA LEU A 62 -7.92 7.99 3.95
C LEU A 62 -8.06 9.50 4.13
N SER A 63 -8.97 9.97 4.99
CA SER A 63 -9.13 11.38 5.34
C SER A 63 -7.86 12.04 5.90
N LYS A 64 -6.90 11.23 6.36
CA LYS A 64 -5.57 11.67 6.83
C LYS A 64 -4.58 11.98 5.71
N ILE A 65 -4.86 11.53 4.50
CA ILE A 65 -4.06 11.84 3.31
C ILE A 65 -4.62 13.11 2.71
N LYS A 66 -3.79 14.15 2.59
CA LYS A 66 -4.21 15.38 1.90
C LYS A 66 -4.29 15.09 0.41
N SER A 67 -5.35 15.58 -0.23
CA SER A 67 -5.41 15.64 -1.68
C SER A 67 -4.30 16.56 -2.17
N GLU A 68 -3.48 16.07 -3.11
CA GLU A 68 -2.52 16.89 -3.84
C GLU A 68 -3.14 17.19 -5.21
N GLU A 69 -3.12 18.46 -5.64
CA GLU A 69 -3.43 18.82 -7.01
C GLU A 69 -2.34 18.22 -7.91
N VAL A 70 -2.76 17.42 -8.89
CA VAL A 70 -1.90 16.76 -9.88
C VAL A 70 -1.54 17.73 -10.99
#